data_AF-I1N0T9-F1
#
_entry.id   AF-I1N0T9-F1
#
_cell.length_a   1.000
_cell.length_b   1.000
_cell.length_c   1.000
_cell.angle_alpha   90.00
_cell.angle_beta   90.00
_cell.angle_gamma   90.00
#
_symmetry.space_group_name_H-M   'P 1'
#
loop_
_entity.id
_entity.type
_entity.pdbx_description
1 polymer ?
#
loop_
_entity_poly.entity_id
_entity_poly.type
_entity_poly.pdbx_seq_one_letter_code
_entity_poly.pdbx_strand_id
1 'polypeptide(L)'
;MASSYDPVILVTLVITALVSHARVVESRSLSNLSTTLSLALQACSGEIVTFVLNGETYLGQGCRQAIRVIGHDCWHNIVASLGFTTEETDILEGYCDEIVHSPPPPLVEP
;
A
#
# COMPACT_ATOMS: atom_id res chain seq x y z
N MET A 1 29.49 49.14 6.90
CA MET A 1 28.56 48.39 6.02
C MET A 1 27.75 47.45 6.91
N ALA A 2 26.89 48.05 7.74
CA ALA A 2 26.00 47.30 8.61
C ALA A 2 24.83 46.85 7.74
N SER A 3 24.68 45.54 7.61
CA SER A 3 23.59 44.90 6.88
C SER A 3 22.28 45.36 7.50
N SER A 4 21.56 46.26 6.82
CA SER A 4 20.17 46.54 7.11
C SER A 4 19.43 45.26 6.72
N TYR A 5 19.34 44.33 7.67
CA TYR A 5 18.64 43.07 7.51
C TYR A 5 17.20 43.43 7.17
N ASP A 6 16.89 43.40 5.88
CA ASP A 6 15.55 43.66 5.40
C ASP A 6 14.65 42.59 6.02
N PRO A 7 13.57 42.95 6.73
CA PRO A 7 12.64 41.98 7.30
C PRO A 7 12.15 40.97 6.26
N VAL A 8 12.14 41.34 4.97
CA VAL A 8 11.85 40.45 3.85
C VAL A 8 12.85 39.30 3.73
N ILE A 9 14.15 39.54 3.94
CA ILE A 9 15.19 38.49 3.88
C ILE A 9 14.96 37.48 5.01
N LEU A 10 14.72 37.95 6.23
CA LEU A 10 14.44 37.09 7.38
C LEU A 10 13.20 36.21 7.12
N VAL A 11 12.11 36.82 6.66
CA VAL A 11 10.87 36.12 6.33
C VAL A 11 11.10 35.08 5.24
N THR A 12 11.86 35.42 4.19
CA THR A 12 12.18 34.49 3.08
C THR A 12 12.99 33.30 3.56
N LEU A 13 13.98 33.51 4.44
CA LEU A 13 14.79 32.43 5.03
C LEU A 13 13.95 31.50 5.91
N VAL A 14 13.04 32.05 6.72
CA VAL A 14 12.13 31.25 7.55
C VAL A 14 11.20 30.41 6.68
N ILE A 15 10.62 31.00 5.63
CA ILE A 15 9.73 30.27 4.71
C ILE A 15 10.50 29.13 4.02
N THR A 16 11.69 29.39 3.48
CA THR A 16 12.50 28.35 2.81
C THR A 16 12.95 27.25 3.76
N ALA A 17 13.33 27.58 5.00
CA ALA A 17 13.65 26.59 6.02
C ALA A 17 12.45 25.70 6.37
N LEU A 18 11.27 26.31 6.58
CA LEU A 18 10.03 25.58 6.88
C LEU A 18 9.61 24.66 5.72
N VAL A 19 9.68 25.16 4.47
CA VAL A 19 9.38 24.35 3.28
C VAL A 19 10.37 23.19 3.17
N SER A 20 11.67 23.44 3.37
CA SER A 20 12.69 22.38 3.32
C SER A 20 12.45 21.32 4.39
N HIS A 21 12.09 21.73 5.61
CA HIS A 21 11.76 20.80 6.69
C HIS A 21 10.51 19.97 6.37
N ALA A 22 9.44 20.61 5.88
CA ALA A 22 8.21 19.92 5.48
C ALA A 22 8.47 18.89 4.38
N ARG A 23 9.27 19.24 3.36
CA ARG A 23 9.69 18.33 2.29
C ARG A 23 10.46 17.12 2.83
N VAL A 24 11.40 17.34 3.75
CA VAL A 24 12.18 16.26 4.38
C VAL A 24 11.28 15.34 5.22
N VAL A 25 10.29 15.89 5.94
CA VAL A 25 9.32 15.10 6.71
C VAL A 25 8.43 14.26 5.78
N GLU A 26 7.91 14.85 4.71
CA GLU A 26 7.11 14.15 3.69
C GLU A 26 7.90 12.98 3.06
N SER A 27 9.15 13.24 2.63
CA SER A 27 10.01 12.20 2.05
C SER A 27 10.35 11.10 3.05
N ARG A 28 10.61 11.43 4.33
CA ARG A 28 10.85 10.42 5.38
C ARG A 28 9.60 9.58 5.63
N SER A 29 8.41 10.19 5.62
CA SER A 29 7.14 9.48 5.79
C SER A 29 6.88 8.48 4.66
N LEU A 30 7.04 8.90 3.40
CA LEU A 30 6.94 8.04 2.21
C LEU A 30 7.97 6.91 2.22
N SER A 31 9.21 7.21 2.61
CA SER A 31 10.29 6.22 2.71
C SER A 31 10.00 5.18 3.79
N ASN A 32 9.56 5.63 4.97
CA ASN A 32 9.19 4.74 6.07
C ASN A 32 8.00 3.86 5.68
N LEU A 33 6.97 4.41 5.02
CA LEU A 33 5.81 3.65 4.57
C LEU A 33 6.20 2.54 3.58
N SER A 34 6.97 2.88 2.54
CA SER A 34 7.47 1.91 1.56
C SER A 34 8.36 0.84 2.22
N THR A 35 9.19 1.24 3.19
CA THR A 35 10.01 0.32 3.97
C THR A 35 9.13 -0.62 4.81
N THR A 36 8.13 -0.11 5.53
CA THR A 36 7.21 -0.95 6.31
C THR A 36 6.40 -1.90 5.42
N LEU A 37 5.96 -1.44 4.25
CA LEU A 37 5.23 -2.26 3.28
C LEU A 37 6.09 -3.41 2.75
N SER A 38 7.33 -3.13 2.36
CA SER A 38 8.26 -4.15 1.87
C SER A 38 8.64 -5.17 2.95
N LEU A 39 8.85 -4.74 4.20
CA LEU A 39 9.09 -5.66 5.32
C LEU A 39 7.87 -6.55 5.61
N ALA A 40 6.65 -5.99 5.60
CA ALA A 40 5.42 -6.76 5.78
C ALA A 40 5.23 -7.80 4.67
N LEU A 41 5.56 -7.43 3.43
CA LEU A 41 5.48 -8.31 2.27
C LEU A 41 6.52 -9.43 2.30
N GLN A 42 7.74 -9.13 2.78
CA GLN A 42 8.81 -10.11 2.89
C GLN A 42 8.54 -11.14 4.01
N ALA A 43 7.85 -10.73 5.08
CA ALA A 43 7.35 -11.69 6.07
C ALA A 43 6.28 -12.62 5.46
N CYS A 44 5.42 -12.07 4.61
CA CYS A 44 4.40 -12.82 3.90
C CYS A 44 4.95 -13.84 2.89
N SER A 45 6.03 -13.49 2.17
CA SER A 45 6.53 -14.32 1.07
C SER A 45 6.97 -15.71 1.53
N GLY A 46 7.56 -15.82 2.72
CA GLY A 46 7.91 -17.11 3.33
C GLY A 46 6.68 -17.96 3.68
N GLU A 47 5.63 -17.34 4.21
CA GLU A 47 4.37 -18.02 4.56
C GLU A 47 3.59 -18.43 3.29
N ILE A 48 3.55 -17.56 2.27
CA ILE A 48 2.89 -17.83 0.98
C ILE A 48 3.62 -18.97 0.24
N VAL A 49 4.94 -18.95 0.17
CA VAL A 49 5.72 -20.02 -0.46
C VAL A 49 5.49 -21.35 0.26
N THR A 50 5.47 -21.33 1.59
CA THR A 50 5.18 -22.54 2.40
C THR A 50 3.75 -23.04 2.16
N PHE A 51 2.77 -22.14 2.07
CA PHE A 51 1.38 -22.47 1.74
C PHE A 51 1.25 -23.14 0.38
N VAL A 52 1.92 -22.59 -0.65
CA VAL A 52 1.88 -23.14 -2.02
C VAL A 52 2.60 -24.48 -2.13
N LEU A 53 3.74 -24.65 -1.44
CA LEU A 53 4.57 -25.86 -1.57
C LEU A 53 4.11 -27.02 -0.67
N ASN A 54 3.62 -26.74 0.53
CA ASN A 54 3.33 -27.78 1.53
C ASN A 54 1.83 -27.97 1.80
N GLY A 55 0.97 -27.07 1.31
CA GLY A 55 -0.46 -27.10 1.63
C GLY A 55 -0.77 -26.81 3.10
N GLU A 56 0.21 -26.33 3.89
CA GLU A 56 0.01 -25.97 5.29
C GLU A 56 -0.73 -24.62 5.41
N THR A 57 -1.79 -24.62 6.23
CA THR A 57 -2.93 -23.70 6.16
C THR A 57 -2.88 -22.49 7.10
N TYR A 58 -1.68 -22.04 7.49
CA TYR A 58 -1.57 -20.91 8.43
C TYR A 58 -0.68 -19.80 7.91
N LEU A 59 -1.33 -18.86 7.20
CA LEU A 59 -0.80 -17.51 7.03
C LEU A 59 -0.99 -16.75 8.36
N GLY A 60 0.04 -16.11 8.89
CA GLY A 60 -0.05 -15.26 10.07
C GLY A 60 -1.07 -14.12 9.88
N GLN A 61 -1.61 -13.59 10.97
CA GLN A 61 -2.55 -12.46 10.91
C GLN A 61 -1.93 -11.27 10.17
N GLY A 62 -0.63 -11.03 10.38
CA GLY A 62 0.12 -10.00 9.66
C GLY A 62 0.13 -10.25 8.16
N CYS A 63 0.36 -11.50 7.73
CA CYS A 63 0.38 -11.80 6.31
C CYS A 63 -1.00 -11.75 5.66
N ARG A 64 -2.04 -12.28 6.32
CA ARG A 64 -3.42 -12.13 5.83
C ARG A 64 -3.81 -10.66 5.66
N GLN A 65 -3.43 -9.81 6.60
CA GLN A 65 -3.72 -8.38 6.51
C GLN A 65 -2.92 -7.72 5.39
N ALA A 66 -1.63 -8.06 5.23
CA ALA A 66 -0.82 -7.56 4.14
C ALA A 66 -1.41 -7.97 2.77
N ILE A 67 -1.74 -9.25 2.58
CA ILE A 67 -2.38 -9.75 1.35
C ILE A 67 -3.69 -9.02 1.08
N ARG A 68 -4.53 -8.79 2.12
CA ARG A 68 -5.78 -8.05 1.96
C ARG A 68 -5.53 -6.61 1.49
N VAL A 69 -4.57 -5.92 2.10
CA VAL A 69 -4.22 -4.54 1.74
C VAL A 69 -3.69 -4.48 0.31
N ILE A 70 -2.79 -5.39 -0.09
CA ILE A 70 -2.23 -5.40 -1.45
C ILE A 70 -3.28 -5.82 -2.47
N GLY A 71 -4.08 -6.83 -2.13
CA GLY A 71 -5.15 -7.33 -2.98
C GLY A 71 -6.18 -6.25 -3.27
N HIS A 72 -6.42 -5.33 -2.33
CA HIS A 72 -7.31 -4.18 -2.50
C HIS A 72 -6.59 -2.99 -3.15
N ASP A 73 -5.50 -2.49 -2.56
CA ASP A 73 -4.85 -1.25 -2.98
C ASP A 73 -4.06 -1.39 -4.29
N CYS A 74 -3.60 -2.61 -4.62
CA CYS A 74 -2.91 -2.90 -5.88
C CYS A 74 -3.78 -3.67 -6.87
N TRP A 75 -5.06 -3.91 -6.56
CA TRP A 75 -5.98 -4.66 -7.43
C TRP A 75 -5.91 -4.16 -8.88
N HIS A 76 -6.07 -2.84 -9.06
CA HIS A 76 -6.06 -2.19 -10.37
C HIS A 76 -4.76 -2.42 -11.14
N ASN A 77 -3.63 -2.42 -10.45
CA ASN A 77 -2.34 -2.66 -11.08
C ASN A 77 -2.16 -4.13 -11.49
N ILE A 78 -2.67 -5.07 -10.68
CA ILE A 78 -2.60 -6.51 -10.97
C ILE A 78 -3.41 -6.84 -12.21
N VAL A 79 -4.66 -6.38 -12.27
CA VAL A 79 -5.54 -6.66 -13.42
C VAL A 79 -5.11 -5.87 -14.67
N ALA A 80 -4.58 -4.66 -14.52
CA ALA A 80 -3.98 -3.93 -15.64
C ALA A 80 -2.79 -4.67 -16.24
N SER A 81 -1.97 -5.35 -15.41
CA SER A 81 -0.89 -6.21 -15.89
C SER A 81 -1.38 -7.45 -16.64
N LEU A 82 -2.63 -7.86 -16.43
CA LEU A 82 -3.29 -8.93 -17.19
C LEU A 82 -3.98 -8.42 -18.46
N GLY A 83 -3.97 -7.11 -18.71
CA GLY A 83 -4.56 -6.47 -19.88
C GLY A 83 -5.98 -5.95 -19.69
N PHE A 84 -6.52 -5.98 -18.47
CA PHE A 84 -7.83 -5.38 -18.18
C PHE A 84 -7.74 -3.85 -18.09
N THR A 85 -8.79 -3.16 -18.53
CA THR A 85 -8.91 -1.71 -18.35
C THR A 85 -9.40 -1.36 -16.94
N THR A 86 -9.25 -0.10 -16.56
CA THR A 86 -9.79 0.40 -15.29
C THR A 86 -11.31 0.20 -15.19
N GLU A 87 -12.06 0.38 -16.28
CA GLU A 87 -13.51 0.16 -16.23
C GLU A 87 -13.86 -1.32 -16.01
N GLU A 88 -13.14 -2.24 -16.66
CA GLU A 88 -13.31 -3.68 -16.46
C GLU A 88 -12.95 -4.11 -15.02
N THR A 89 -11.97 -3.42 -14.44
CA THR A 89 -11.53 -3.62 -13.06
C THR A 89 -12.62 -3.23 -12.07
N ASP A 90 -13.23 -2.06 -12.23
CA ASP A 90 -14.29 -1.55 -11.36
C ASP A 90 -15.52 -2.48 -11.39
N ILE A 91 -15.85 -3.02 -12.58
CA ILE A 91 -16.93 -4.01 -12.73
C ILE A 91 -16.59 -5.29 -11.94
N LEU A 92 -15.35 -5.76 -12.05
CA LEU A 92 -14.91 -6.97 -11.37
C LEU A 92 -14.83 -6.78 -9.84
N GLU A 93 -14.44 -5.60 -9.37
CA GLU A 93 -14.46 -5.25 -7.96
C GLU A 93 -15.90 -5.30 -7.41
N GLY A 94 -16.86 -4.73 -8.14
CA GLY A 94 -18.28 -4.83 -7.80
C GLY A 94 -18.80 -6.27 -7.74
N TYR A 95 -18.34 -7.13 -8.65
CA TYR A 95 -18.68 -8.56 -8.64
C TYR A 95 -18.08 -9.29 -7.42
N CYS A 96 -16.84 -8.95 -7.04
CA CYS A 96 -16.18 -9.53 -5.87
C CYS A 96 -16.87 -9.10 -4.56
N ASP A 97 -17.36 -7.86 -4.43
CA ASP A 97 -18.09 -7.42 -3.24
C ASP A 97 -19.46 -8.14 -3.10
N GLU A 98 -20.10 -8.49 -4.21
CA GLU A 98 -21.32 -9.32 -4.21
C GLU A 98 -21.06 -10.75 -3.70
N ILE A 99 -19.89 -11.31 -4.00
CA ILE A 99 -19.45 -12.62 -3.50
C ILE A 99 -19.11 -12.56 -2.00
N VAL A 100 -18.54 -11.45 -1.51
CA VAL A 100 -18.22 -11.27 -0.08
C VAL A 100 -19.48 -11.14 0.77
N HIS A 101 -20.55 -10.57 0.22
CA HIS A 101 -21.86 -10.50 0.88
C HIS A 101 -22.70 -11.78 0.74
N SER A 102 -22.28 -12.71 -0.12
CA SER A 102 -22.94 -14.00 -0.29
C SER A 102 -22.33 -15.03 0.66
N PRO A 103 -23.14 -15.75 1.47
CA PRO A 103 -22.60 -16.83 2.29
C PRO A 103 -21.93 -17.86 1.36
N PRO A 104 -20.75 -18.39 1.73
CA PRO A 104 -20.04 -19.35 0.90
C PRO A 104 -20.98 -20.53 0.60
N PRO A 105 -21.11 -20.97 -0.67
CA PRO A 105 -21.87 -22.17 -0.98
C PRO A 105 -21.28 -23.32 -0.16
N PRO A 106 -22.11 -24.19 0.44
CA PRO A 106 -21.60 -25.30 1.22
C PRO A 106 -20.67 -26.10 0.31
N LEU A 107 -19.42 -26.27 0.77
CA LEU A 107 -18.46 -27.18 0.14
C LEU A 107 -19.09 -28.57 0.16
N VAL A 108 -19.73 -28.96 -0.94
CA VAL A 108 -20.10 -30.34 -1.21
C VAL A 108 -18.81 -31.01 -1.69
N GLU A 109 -18.03 -31.48 -0.71
CA GLU A 109 -16.94 -32.43 -0.92
C GLU A 109 -17.58 -33.78 -1.34
N PRO A 110 -17.21 -34.37 -2.49
CA PRO A 110 -17.55 -35.75 -2.84
C PRO A 110 -16.75 -36.79 -2.04
#